data_AF-A0A3S1HL14-F1
#
_entry.id   AF-A0A3S1HL14-F1
#
_cell.length_a   1.000
_cell.length_b   1.000
_cell.length_c   1.000
_cell.angle_alpha   90.00
_cell.angle_beta   90.00
_cell.angle_gamma   90.00
#
_symmetry.space_group_name_H-M   'P 1'
#
loop_
_entity.id
_entity.type
_entity.pdbx_description
1 polymer ?
#
loop_
_entity_poly.entity_id
_entity_poly.type
_entity_poly.pdbx_seq_one_letter_code
_entity_poly.pdbx_strand_id
1 'polypeptide(L)' 'MALTTYRLMDVTTKIGSGATPTGGKEAYLETGIPLIRSLNVYDLEFVYKDLAFMDVMQARKLSHVTVQEK' A
#
# COMPACT_ATOMS: atom_id res chain seq x y z
N MET A 1 -30.53 20.27 0.90
CA MET A 1 -29.17 20.11 1.46
C MET A 1 -28.17 20.45 0.36
N ALA A 2 -27.21 21.33 0.62
CA ALA A 2 -26.09 21.55 -0.29
C ALA A 2 -25.08 20.42 -0.10
N LEU A 3 -24.59 19.83 -1.19
CA LEU A 3 -23.50 18.86 -1.14
C LEU A 3 -22.19 19.61 -0.90
N THR A 4 -21.49 19.27 0.18
CA THR A 4 -20.12 19.76 0.40
C THR A 4 -19.17 18.95 -0.47
N THR A 5 -18.39 19.63 -1.31
CA THR A 5 -17.32 19.01 -2.10
C THR A 5 -15.99 19.20 -1.39
N TYR A 6 -15.19 18.14 -1.36
CA TYR A 6 -13.83 18.16 -0.83
C TYR A 6 -12.85 17.76 -1.92
N ARG A 7 -11.69 18.41 -2.00
CA ARG A 7 -10.59 17.85 -2.79
C ARG A 7 -9.97 16.71 -1.99
N LEU A 8 -9.60 15.62 -2.67
CA LEU A 8 -8.98 14.47 -2.00
C LEU A 8 -7.72 14.87 -1.20
N MET A 9 -6.95 15.84 -1.71
CA MET A 9 -5.76 16.34 -1.03
C MET A 9 -6.07 17.01 0.31
N ASP A 10 -7.28 17.56 0.48
CA ASP A 10 -7.67 18.23 1.73
C ASP A 10 -8.11 17.21 2.80
N VAL A 11 -8.40 15.96 2.38
CA VAL A 11 -8.91 14.90 3.25
C VAL A 11 -8.00 13.67 3.31
N THR A 12 -6.74 13.79 2.89
CA THR A 12 -5.73 12.72 2.97
C THR A 12 -4.40 13.30 3.44
N THR A 13 -3.54 12.50 4.09
CA THR A 13 -2.16 12.91 4.43
C THR A 13 -1.23 12.82 3.23
N LYS A 14 -1.56 11.97 2.25
CA LYS A 14 -0.73 11.68 1.08
C LYS A 14 -1.56 11.05 -0.04
N ILE A 15 -1.24 11.41 -1.27
CA ILE A 15 -1.78 10.78 -2.50
C ILE A 15 -0.62 10.49 -3.44
N GLY A 16 -0.54 9.28 -3.97
CA GLY A 16 0.49 8.88 -4.93
C GLY A 16 0.26 7.49 -5.49
N SER A 17 1.02 7.14 -6.54
CA SER A 17 1.03 5.79 -7.11
C SER A 17 1.72 4.81 -6.18
N GLY A 18 1.25 3.55 -6.18
CA GLY A 18 1.96 2.45 -5.52
C GLY A 18 3.24 2.06 -6.25
N ALA A 19 4.08 1.22 -5.62
CA ALA A 19 5.31 0.71 -6.19
C ALA A 19 5.51 -0.77 -5.83
N THR A 20 6.17 -1.50 -6.73
CA THR A 20 6.47 -2.93 -6.58
C THR A 20 7.98 -3.13 -6.51
N PRO A 21 8.50 -3.97 -5.60
CA PRO A 21 9.93 -4.26 -5.57
C PRO A 21 10.35 -4.99 -6.86
N THR A 22 11.59 -4.74 -7.31
CA THR A 22 12.19 -5.44 -8.44
C THR A 22 12.36 -6.93 -8.13
N GLY A 23 12.20 -7.80 -9.14
CA GLY A 23 12.37 -9.27 -8.99
C GLY A 23 11.05 -10.06 -8.97
N GLY A 24 9.90 -9.37 -8.98
CA GLY A 24 8.59 -10.02 -9.11
C GLY A 24 8.26 -10.92 -7.92
N LYS A 25 7.53 -12.02 -8.18
CA LYS A 25 7.05 -12.93 -7.13
C LYS A 25 8.18 -13.58 -6.32
N GLU A 26 9.29 -13.91 -6.97
CA GLU A 26 10.45 -14.54 -6.33
C GLU A 26 11.15 -13.62 -5.30
N ALA A 27 10.89 -12.31 -5.36
CA ALA A 27 11.43 -11.36 -4.40
C ALA A 27 10.56 -11.20 -3.15
N TYR A 28 9.38 -11.81 -3.09
CA TYR A 28 8.49 -11.70 -1.94
C TYR A 28 8.87 -12.68 -0.84
N LEU A 29 8.71 -12.24 0.42
CA LEU A 29 8.94 -13.05 1.60
C LEU A 29 7.62 -13.52 2.21
N GLU A 30 7.69 -14.59 2.99
CA GLU A 30 6.55 -15.12 3.77
C GLU A 30 6.31 -14.33 5.08
N THR A 31 7.31 -13.58 5.55
CA THR A 31 7.23 -12.77 6.77
C THR A 31 8.06 -11.48 6.62
N GLY A 32 7.76 -10.47 7.43
CA GLY A 32 8.48 -9.20 7.43
C GLY A 32 7.55 -7.98 7.36
N ILE A 33 7.92 -6.99 6.56
CA ILE A 33 7.12 -5.77 6.35
C ILE A 33 6.02 -6.07 5.31
N PRO A 34 4.73 -5.87 5.62
CA PRO A 34 3.64 -6.14 4.69
C PRO A 34 3.78 -5.38 3.37
N LEU A 35 3.60 -6.09 2.25
CA LEU A 35 3.49 -5.51 0.92
C LEU A 35 2.03 -5.60 0.46
N ILE A 36 1.34 -4.46 0.51
CA ILE A 36 -0.04 -4.35 0.00
C ILE A 36 -0.02 -4.39 -1.52
N ARG A 37 -0.77 -5.32 -2.11
CA ARG A 37 -0.93 -5.49 -3.56
C ARG A 37 -2.40 -5.54 -3.92
N SER A 38 -2.70 -5.51 -5.22
CA SER A 38 -4.08 -5.69 -5.72
C SER A 38 -4.73 -6.99 -5.28
N LEU A 39 -3.93 -8.02 -4.92
CA LEU A 39 -4.44 -9.27 -4.34
C LEU A 39 -5.00 -9.11 -2.92
N ASN A 40 -4.75 -7.98 -2.24
CA ASN A 40 -5.16 -7.76 -0.85
C ASN A 40 -6.23 -6.68 -0.70
N VAL A 41 -6.54 -5.92 -1.75
CA VAL A 41 -7.50 -4.81 -1.70
C VAL A 41 -8.75 -5.20 -2.50
N TYR A 42 -9.84 -5.42 -1.78
CA TYR A 42 -11.15 -5.78 -2.31
C TYR A 42 -12.14 -4.63 -2.06
N ASP A 43 -13.33 -4.75 -2.63
CA ASP A 43 -14.40 -3.78 -2.36
C ASP A 43 -14.73 -3.76 -0.87
N LEU A 44 -14.47 -2.60 -0.25
CA LEU A 44 -14.75 -2.32 1.17
C LEU A 44 -13.98 -3.19 2.17
N GLU A 45 -13.03 -4.00 1.73
CA GLU A 45 -12.31 -4.95 2.59
C GLU A 45 -10.83 -5.05 2.22
N PHE A 46 -10.00 -5.22 3.24
CA PHE A 46 -8.61 -5.66 3.07
C PHE A 46 -8.49 -7.15 3.42
N VAL A 47 -8.05 -7.95 2.45
CA VAL A 47 -7.93 -9.40 2.57
C VAL A 47 -6.47 -9.79 2.82
N TYR A 48 -6.21 -10.40 3.97
CA TYR A 48 -4.87 -10.84 4.39
C TYR A 48 -4.38 -12.13 3.73
N LYS A 49 -5.25 -12.85 3.01
CA LYS A 49 -4.87 -14.05 2.26
C LYS A 49 -3.75 -13.72 1.27
N ASP A 50 -2.72 -14.55 1.24
CA ASP A 50 -1.56 -14.41 0.34
C ASP A 50 -0.83 -13.05 0.45
N LEU A 51 -0.91 -12.41 1.63
CA LEU A 51 -0.15 -11.19 1.93
C LEU A 51 1.35 -11.48 1.78
N ALA A 52 1.97 -10.76 0.87
CA ALA A 52 3.41 -10.83 0.65
C ALA A 52 4.13 -9.92 1.63
N PHE A 53 5.38 -10.24 1.92
CA PHE A 53 6.22 -9.43 2.78
C PHE A 53 7.53 -9.03 2.09
N MET A 54 8.18 -8.03 2.68
CA MET A 54 9.47 -7.50 2.26
C MET A 54 10.43 -7.47 3.44
N ASP A 55 11.72 -7.57 3.16
CA ASP A 55 12.75 -7.22 4.13
C ASP A 55 12.89 -5.69 4.30
N VAL A 56 13.67 -5.28 5.28
CA VAL A 56 13.93 -3.87 5.59
C VAL A 56 14.59 -3.13 4.42
N MET A 57 15.46 -3.80 3.65
CA MET A 57 16.19 -3.18 2.54
C MET A 57 15.26 -2.92 1.34
N GLN A 58 14.38 -3.86 1.02
CA GLN A 58 13.32 -3.71 0.02
C GLN A 58 12.35 -2.61 0.44
N ALA A 59 11.87 -2.62 1.69
CA ALA A 59 10.94 -1.61 2.19
C ALA A 59 11.52 -0.20 2.17
N ARG A 60 12.82 -0.04 2.52
CA ARG A 60 13.51 1.27 2.45
C ARG A 60 13.50 1.85 1.03
N LYS A 61 13.73 1.02 0.00
CA LYS A 61 13.67 1.45 -1.41
C LYS A 61 12.27 1.94 -1.81
N LEU A 62 11.23 1.41 -1.18
CA LEU A 62 9.82 1.75 -1.42
C LEU A 62 9.24 2.69 -0.35
N SER A 63 10.07 3.32 0.49
CA SER A 63 9.61 4.16 1.61
C SER A 63 8.66 5.28 1.18
N HIS A 64 8.83 5.81 -0.04
CA HIS A 64 7.97 6.84 -0.63
C HIS A 64 6.53 6.37 -0.92
N VAL A 65 6.20 5.07 -0.87
CA VAL A 65 4.82 4.55 -1.03
C VAL A 65 4.21 3.99 0.26
N THR A 66 4.89 4.15 1.40
CA THR A 66 4.34 3.74 2.71
C THR A 66 2.97 4.37 2.97
N VAL A 67 2.01 3.55 3.41
CA VAL A 67 0.69 4.00 3.87
C VAL A 67 0.84 4.70 5.22
N GLN A 68 0.20 5.85 5.36
CA GLN A 68 0.25 6.67 6.56
C GLN A 68 -1.17 6.80 7.10
N GLU A 69 -1.29 6.76 8.42
CA GLU A 69 -2.53 7.15 9.08
C GLU A 69 -2.79 8.65 8.83
N LYS A 70 -4.07 9.03 8.80
CA LYS A 70 -4.50 10.42 8.64
C LYS A 70 -4.76 11.06 9.98
#